data_AF-A0A7S0NHI0-F1
#
_entry.id   AF-A0A7S0NHI0-F1
#
_cell.length_a   1.000
_cell.length_b   1.000
_cell.length_c   1.000
_cell.angle_alpha   90.00
_cell.angle_beta   90.00
_cell.angle_gamma   90.00
#
_symmetry.space_group_name_H-M   'P 1'
#
loop_
_entity.id
_entity.type
_entity.pdbx_description
1 polymer ?
#
loop_
_entity_poly.entity_id
_entity_poly.type
_entity_poly.pdbx_seq_one_letter_code
_entity_poly.pdbx_strand_id
1 'polypeptide(L)'
;MRSAEPHNFVAEAGPGCIIAHVADPPWALGSERIDVRDYPKGTQFPDLAVDPGSGTLSVVNAQTQHRVCYVTVYDNPVLDRNGTPFPAGRATDNDGETRRCVTFILLVPPKTIVHVATLTDSSSEIDSDVQDWCRHPAPDDEHPLVIGFPLGRSEGKPGPWLCTQGEGGSLTHFFSGNLHAVDFRCDEGTELLAVGAGTVVEVSQDNTLTGVAVSNLYKWNSVMIRLDTEGDGA
;
A
#
# COMPACT_ATOMS: atom_id res chain seq x y z
N MET A 1 19.29 -3.85 -8.73
CA MET A 1 18.85 -4.45 -7.46
C MET A 1 18.67 -3.28 -6.49
N ARG A 2 17.48 -2.66 -6.45
CA ARG A 2 17.14 -1.64 -5.44
C ARG A 2 16.80 -2.38 -4.13
N SER A 3 17.03 -1.75 -2.97
CA SER A 3 17.15 -2.40 -1.66
C SER A 3 16.00 -3.37 -1.34
N ALA A 4 16.35 -4.51 -0.73
CA ALA A 4 15.41 -5.43 -0.11
C ALA A 4 14.58 -4.80 1.01
N GLU A 5 15.07 -3.70 1.58
CA GLU A 5 14.40 -2.99 2.66
C GLU A 5 13.40 -1.95 2.11
N PRO A 6 12.19 -1.90 2.69
CA PRO A 6 11.22 -0.83 2.45
C PRO A 6 11.86 0.55 2.62
N HIS A 7 11.59 1.49 1.71
CA HIS A 7 12.24 2.78 1.66
C HIS A 7 11.28 3.92 1.29
N ASN A 8 11.74 5.15 1.52
CA ASN A 8 11.07 6.41 1.21
C ASN A 8 9.66 6.56 1.79
N PHE A 9 9.46 6.07 3.02
CA PHE A 9 8.26 6.27 3.81
C PHE A 9 8.59 6.36 5.31
N VAL A 10 7.69 6.98 6.07
CA VAL A 10 7.73 7.03 7.53
C VAL A 10 6.84 5.92 8.08
N ALA A 11 7.40 4.96 8.83
CA ALA A 11 6.65 3.81 9.33
C ALA A 11 5.42 4.19 10.17
N GLU A 12 5.51 5.27 10.96
CA GLU A 12 4.40 5.81 11.75
C GLU A 12 3.24 6.37 10.91
N ALA A 13 3.39 6.53 9.60
CA ALA A 13 2.32 6.95 8.70
C ALA A 13 1.38 5.80 8.34
N GLY A 14 1.83 4.55 8.47
CA GLY A 14 1.02 3.35 8.28
C GLY A 14 1.07 2.45 9.51
N PRO A 15 0.56 2.88 10.69
CA PRO A 15 0.56 2.04 11.87
C PRO A 15 -0.21 0.75 11.60
N GLY A 16 0.41 -0.39 11.86
CA GLY A 16 -0.18 -1.70 11.53
C GLY A 16 0.16 -2.25 10.15
N CYS A 17 0.88 -1.49 9.32
CA CYS A 17 1.40 -1.99 8.05
C CYS A 17 2.70 -2.78 8.22
N ILE A 18 2.72 -4.00 7.70
CA ILE A 18 3.89 -4.87 7.64
C ILE A 18 4.29 -4.99 6.16
N ILE A 19 5.44 -4.42 5.81
CA ILE A 19 5.86 -4.27 4.41
C ILE A 19 7.06 -5.17 4.13
N ALA A 20 7.03 -5.90 3.03
CA ALA A 20 8.19 -6.62 2.52
C ALA A 20 8.23 -6.63 1.00
N HIS A 21 9.38 -6.26 0.45
CA HIS A 21 9.65 -6.34 -0.99
C HIS A 21 10.62 -7.47 -1.34
N VAL A 22 10.58 -8.54 -0.54
CA VAL A 22 11.38 -9.76 -0.68
C VAL A 22 10.51 -10.99 -0.45
N ALA A 23 10.90 -12.13 -1.03
CA ALA A 23 10.21 -13.40 -0.83
C ALA A 23 10.33 -13.96 0.58
N ASP A 24 11.44 -13.70 1.28
CA ASP A 24 11.76 -14.32 2.57
C ASP A 24 12.10 -13.25 3.62
N PRO A 25 11.14 -12.41 4.02
CA PRO A 25 11.40 -11.41 5.05
C PRO A 25 11.66 -12.10 6.39
N PRO A 26 12.54 -11.55 7.25
CA PRO A 26 12.99 -12.24 8.46
C PRO A 26 11.89 -12.54 9.48
N TRP A 27 10.76 -11.83 9.41
CA TRP A 27 9.59 -12.01 10.29
C TRP A 27 8.62 -13.10 9.78
N ALA A 28 8.67 -13.48 8.50
CA ALA A 28 7.75 -14.47 7.94
C ALA A 28 8.08 -15.89 8.41
N LEU A 29 7.08 -16.77 8.38
CA LEU A 29 7.23 -18.18 8.76
C LEU A 29 8.15 -18.94 7.80
N GLY A 30 8.17 -18.51 6.53
CA GLY A 30 9.08 -19.00 5.50
C GLY A 30 8.53 -18.74 4.09
N SER A 31 9.23 -19.25 3.10
CA SER A 31 8.81 -19.20 1.70
C SER A 31 9.19 -20.47 0.94
N GLU A 32 8.44 -20.78 -0.10
CA GLU A 32 8.69 -21.91 -0.98
C GLU A 32 8.50 -21.53 -2.45
N ARG A 33 9.21 -22.23 -3.33
CA ARG A 33 9.07 -22.06 -4.78
C ARG A 33 8.01 -23.01 -5.32
N ILE A 34 7.19 -22.49 -6.21
CA ILE A 34 6.18 -23.26 -6.92
C ILE A 34 6.82 -23.84 -8.18
N ASP A 35 7.07 -25.16 -8.17
CA ASP A 35 7.22 -25.91 -9.40
C ASP A 35 5.86 -26.48 -9.80
N VAL A 36 5.29 -26.00 -10.90
CA VAL A 36 3.96 -26.42 -11.38
C VAL A 36 3.91 -27.93 -11.67
N ARG A 37 5.06 -28.58 -11.87
CA ARG A 37 5.16 -30.03 -12.08
C ARG A 37 4.92 -30.85 -10.81
N ASP A 38 5.08 -30.24 -9.64
CA ASP A 38 4.85 -30.90 -8.35
C ASP A 38 3.35 -31.01 -8.01
N TYR A 39 2.49 -30.35 -8.80
CA TYR A 39 1.06 -30.27 -8.57
C TYR A 39 0.27 -30.99 -9.67
N PRO A 40 -0.93 -31.52 -9.37
CA PRO A 40 -1.82 -32.06 -10.38
C PRO A 40 -2.06 -31.07 -11.52
N LYS A 41 -2.10 -31.58 -12.75
CA LYS A 41 -2.37 -30.74 -13.92
C LYS A 41 -3.72 -30.03 -13.76
N GLY A 42 -3.71 -28.70 -13.93
CA GLY A 42 -4.90 -27.87 -13.78
C GLY A 42 -5.16 -27.38 -12.35
N THR A 43 -4.21 -27.60 -11.42
CA THR A 43 -4.28 -26.99 -10.08
C THR A 43 -4.45 -25.49 -10.19
N GLN A 44 -5.49 -24.98 -9.54
CA GLN A 44 -5.69 -23.55 -9.34
C GLN A 44 -5.06 -23.16 -8.01
N PHE A 45 -4.20 -22.15 -8.06
CA PHE A 45 -3.59 -21.58 -6.88
C PHE A 45 -4.43 -20.36 -6.47
N PRO A 46 -4.98 -20.34 -5.24
CA PRO A 46 -5.61 -19.13 -4.74
C PRO A 46 -4.54 -18.09 -4.46
N ASP A 47 -4.89 -16.80 -4.47
CA ASP A 47 -3.92 -15.74 -4.13
C ASP A 47 -3.59 -15.71 -2.62
N LEU A 48 -4.52 -16.20 -1.81
CA LEU A 48 -4.38 -16.39 -0.37
C LEU A 48 -4.84 -17.77 0.06
N ALA A 49 -4.15 -18.34 1.04
CA ALA A 49 -4.55 -19.57 1.69
C ALA A 49 -4.39 -19.44 3.21
N VAL A 50 -5.35 -19.96 3.96
CA VAL A 50 -5.26 -20.13 5.41
C VAL A 50 -5.36 -21.62 5.70
N ASP A 51 -4.37 -22.18 6.39
CA ASP A 51 -4.46 -23.54 6.92
C ASP A 51 -5.32 -23.50 8.21
N PRO A 52 -6.49 -24.17 8.25
CA PRO A 52 -7.39 -24.13 9.39
C PRO A 52 -6.80 -24.81 10.64
N GLY A 53 -5.87 -25.76 10.48
CA GLY A 53 -5.28 -26.51 11.58
C GLY A 53 -4.13 -25.76 12.26
N SER A 54 -3.28 -25.10 11.47
CA SER A 54 -2.12 -24.35 11.98
C SER A 54 -2.39 -22.85 12.14
N GLY A 55 -3.41 -22.32 11.47
CA GLY A 55 -3.66 -20.88 11.36
C GLY A 55 -2.69 -20.16 10.41
N THR A 56 -1.87 -20.89 9.64
CA THR A 56 -0.89 -20.26 8.75
C THR A 56 -1.56 -19.51 7.59
N LEU A 57 -1.36 -18.19 7.55
CA LEU A 57 -1.72 -17.33 6.44
C LEU A 57 -0.60 -17.34 5.40
N SER A 58 -0.93 -17.71 4.17
CA SER A 58 0.01 -17.77 3.05
C SER A 58 -0.48 -16.90 1.90
N VAL A 59 0.46 -16.20 1.27
CA VAL A 59 0.26 -15.44 0.04
C VAL A 59 0.93 -16.18 -1.09
N VAL A 60 0.23 -16.34 -2.20
CA VAL A 60 0.65 -17.21 -3.29
C VAL A 60 0.74 -16.40 -4.57
N ASN A 61 1.91 -16.43 -5.20
CA ASN A 61 2.10 -15.93 -6.55
C ASN A 61 2.48 -17.10 -7.46
N ALA A 62 1.48 -17.77 -8.03
CA ALA A 62 1.68 -18.79 -9.05
C ALA A 62 1.89 -18.22 -10.46
N GLN A 63 1.95 -16.89 -10.63
CA GLN A 63 2.14 -16.26 -11.94
C GLN A 63 3.63 -16.16 -12.32
N THR A 64 3.91 -15.69 -13.53
CA THR A 64 5.26 -15.49 -14.07
C THR A 64 5.81 -14.08 -13.84
N GLN A 65 4.98 -13.16 -13.36
CA GLN A 65 5.35 -11.80 -12.97
C GLN A 65 5.30 -11.61 -11.46
N HIS A 66 5.93 -10.54 -10.97
CA HIS A 66 5.79 -10.15 -9.56
C HIS A 66 4.36 -9.70 -9.32
N ARG A 67 3.84 -9.96 -8.12
CA ARG A 67 2.52 -9.48 -7.70
C ARG A 67 2.63 -8.72 -6.40
N VAL A 68 1.85 -7.68 -6.27
CA VAL A 68 1.68 -6.94 -5.03
C VAL A 68 0.46 -7.48 -4.33
N CYS A 69 0.60 -7.84 -3.08
CA CYS A 69 -0.46 -8.44 -2.28
C CYS A 69 -0.69 -7.55 -1.06
N TYR A 70 -1.85 -6.91 -1.03
CA TYR A 70 -2.39 -6.23 0.12
C TYR A 70 -3.29 -7.19 0.88
N VAL A 71 -3.04 -7.39 2.16
CA VAL A 71 -3.82 -8.33 2.98
C VAL A 71 -4.08 -7.72 4.35
N THR A 72 -5.33 -7.45 4.67
CA THR A 72 -5.74 -6.95 5.99
C THR A 72 -6.39 -8.06 6.77
N VAL A 73 -5.90 -8.31 7.98
CA VAL A 73 -6.54 -9.21 8.96
C VAL A 73 -7.14 -8.36 10.07
N TYR A 74 -8.41 -8.60 10.38
CA TYR A 74 -9.15 -7.81 11.37
C TYR A 74 -9.21 -8.46 12.76
N ASP A 75 -9.21 -7.60 13.77
CA ASP A 75 -9.57 -7.79 15.19
C ASP A 75 -8.69 -8.75 16.01
N ASN A 76 -8.24 -9.86 15.44
CA ASN A 76 -7.43 -10.87 16.12
C ASN A 76 -5.93 -10.63 15.94
N PRO A 77 -5.10 -10.97 16.96
CA PRO A 77 -3.65 -10.92 16.81
C PRO A 77 -3.14 -11.85 15.69
N VAL A 78 -2.15 -11.34 14.97
CA VAL A 78 -1.42 -12.08 13.93
C VAL A 78 0.03 -12.18 14.38
N LEU A 79 0.60 -13.38 14.36
CA LEU A 79 1.90 -13.70 14.96
C LEU A 79 2.98 -13.88 13.90
N ASP A 80 4.18 -13.38 14.19
CA ASP A 80 5.39 -13.64 13.40
C ASP A 80 5.92 -15.07 13.61
N ARG A 81 7.03 -15.41 12.95
CA ARG A 81 7.72 -16.70 13.09
C ARG A 81 8.18 -17.07 14.50
N ASN A 82 8.31 -16.09 15.38
CA ASN A 82 8.71 -16.27 16.77
C ASN A 82 7.50 -16.35 17.71
N GLY A 83 6.28 -16.31 17.18
CA GLY A 83 5.05 -16.25 17.96
C GLY A 83 4.77 -14.87 18.57
N THR A 84 5.46 -13.83 18.10
CA THR A 84 5.28 -12.45 18.59
C THR A 84 4.18 -11.76 17.77
N PRO A 85 3.18 -11.12 18.41
CA PRO A 85 2.16 -10.39 17.68
C PRO A 85 2.73 -9.21 16.89
N PHE A 86 2.31 -9.07 15.63
CA PHE A 86 2.56 -7.85 14.86
C PHE A 86 1.88 -6.64 15.51
N PRO A 87 2.47 -5.44 15.38
CA PRO A 87 1.77 -4.21 15.76
C PRO A 87 0.51 -4.07 14.90
N ALA A 88 -0.60 -3.70 15.53
CA ALA A 88 -1.87 -3.48 14.85
C ALA A 88 -2.17 -1.98 14.75
N GLY A 89 -2.78 -1.61 13.63
CA GLY A 89 -3.38 -0.31 13.38
C GLY A 89 -4.87 -0.32 13.65
N ARG A 90 -5.52 0.73 13.16
CA ARG A 90 -6.97 0.85 13.11
C ARG A 90 -7.37 1.32 11.72
N ALA A 91 -8.55 0.93 11.28
CA ALA A 91 -9.19 1.46 10.09
C ALA A 91 -10.63 1.84 10.43
N THR A 92 -11.06 2.98 9.91
CA THR A 92 -12.44 3.46 10.00
C THR A 92 -13.00 3.54 8.58
N ASP A 93 -14.15 2.93 8.31
CA ASP A 93 -14.78 2.98 7.00
C ASP A 93 -15.66 4.24 6.82
N ASN A 94 -16.37 4.32 5.68
CA ASN A 94 -17.27 5.45 5.39
C ASN A 94 -18.56 5.43 6.24
N ASP A 95 -18.90 4.30 6.87
CA ASP A 95 -20.02 4.19 7.80
C ASP A 95 -19.60 4.57 9.24
N GLY A 96 -18.31 4.87 9.45
CA GLY A 96 -17.73 5.26 10.74
C GLY A 96 -17.36 4.06 11.63
N GLU A 97 -17.48 2.84 11.14
CA GLU A 97 -17.10 1.64 11.89
C GLU A 97 -15.59 1.55 11.99
N THR A 98 -15.06 1.45 13.21
CA THR A 98 -13.61 1.41 13.46
C THR A 98 -13.17 0.04 13.97
N ARG A 99 -12.30 -0.63 13.22
CA ARG A 99 -11.78 -1.95 13.55
C ARG A 99 -10.27 -1.94 13.76
N ARG A 100 -9.78 -2.88 14.58
CA ARG A 100 -8.34 -3.11 14.74
C ARG A 100 -7.89 -3.99 13.57
N CYS A 101 -6.72 -3.74 13.00
CA CYS A 101 -6.23 -4.57 11.91
C CYS A 101 -4.70 -4.60 11.78
N VAL A 102 -4.19 -5.62 11.10
CA VAL A 102 -2.82 -5.69 10.59
C VAL A 102 -2.91 -5.79 9.07
N THR A 103 -2.17 -4.95 8.35
CA THR A 103 -2.15 -4.96 6.88
C THR A 103 -0.77 -5.35 6.38
N PHE A 104 -0.67 -6.43 5.62
CA PHE A 104 0.53 -6.82 4.92
C PHE A 104 0.56 -6.20 3.52
N ILE A 105 1.72 -5.67 3.13
CA ILE A 105 1.98 -5.11 1.80
C ILE A 105 3.21 -5.81 1.25
N LEU A 106 2.98 -6.77 0.34
CA LEU A 106 3.99 -7.73 -0.05
C LEU A 106 4.21 -7.70 -1.55
N LEU A 107 5.44 -7.41 -1.99
CA LEU A 107 5.85 -7.64 -3.37
C LEU A 107 6.41 -9.06 -3.48
N VAL A 108 5.58 -9.96 -4.00
CA VAL A 108 5.86 -11.40 -4.05
C VAL A 108 6.43 -11.78 -5.42
N PRO A 109 7.63 -12.38 -5.48
CA PRO A 109 8.22 -12.83 -6.74
C PRO A 109 7.37 -13.88 -7.46
N PRO A 110 7.59 -14.07 -8.78
CA PRO A 110 6.95 -15.14 -9.54
C PRO A 110 7.14 -16.51 -8.89
N LYS A 111 6.15 -17.38 -9.06
CA LYS A 111 6.23 -18.80 -8.66
C LYS A 111 6.67 -18.99 -7.20
N THR A 112 6.10 -18.22 -6.29
CA THR A 112 6.48 -18.22 -4.86
C THR A 112 5.25 -18.29 -3.97
N ILE A 113 5.34 -19.07 -2.90
CA ILE A 113 4.41 -19.01 -1.75
C ILE A 113 5.20 -18.41 -0.60
N VAL A 114 4.62 -17.42 0.06
CA VAL A 114 5.15 -16.81 1.28
C VAL A 114 4.20 -17.17 2.41
N HIS A 115 4.69 -17.90 3.41
CA HIS A 115 3.96 -18.18 4.65
C HIS A 115 4.16 -16.98 5.58
N VAL A 116 3.20 -16.06 5.51
CA VAL A 116 3.31 -14.70 6.06
C VAL A 116 3.34 -14.73 7.58
N ALA A 117 2.34 -15.36 8.20
CA ALA A 117 2.10 -15.25 9.63
C ALA A 117 1.17 -16.36 10.14
N THR A 118 1.08 -16.48 11.46
CA THR A 118 0.11 -17.35 12.12
C THR A 118 -1.06 -16.52 12.66
N LEU A 119 -2.28 -16.84 12.22
CA LEU A 119 -3.50 -16.28 12.78
C LEU A 119 -3.77 -16.94 14.13
N THR A 120 -4.04 -16.13 15.16
CA THR A 120 -4.49 -16.67 16.46
C THR A 120 -5.90 -17.27 16.39
N ASP A 121 -6.68 -16.83 15.40
CA ASP A 121 -7.97 -17.39 15.03
C ASP A 121 -8.01 -17.57 13.50
N SER A 122 -8.05 -18.82 13.04
CA SER A 122 -8.08 -19.15 11.61
C SER A 122 -9.39 -18.74 10.91
N SER A 123 -10.41 -18.34 11.67
CA SER A 123 -11.66 -17.78 11.16
C SER A 123 -11.68 -16.25 11.11
N SER A 124 -10.55 -15.60 11.42
CA SER A 124 -10.42 -14.14 11.31
C SER A 124 -10.85 -13.65 9.94
N GLU A 125 -11.54 -12.52 9.91
CA GLU A 125 -11.90 -11.85 8.67
C GLU A 125 -10.65 -11.30 7.98
N ILE A 126 -10.58 -11.51 6.66
CA ILE A 126 -9.46 -11.11 5.83
C ILE A 126 -10.00 -10.41 4.59
N ASP A 127 -9.53 -9.18 4.37
CA ASP A 127 -9.65 -8.49 3.09
C ASP A 127 -8.34 -8.58 2.32
N SER A 128 -8.43 -8.69 1.00
CA SER A 128 -7.24 -8.66 0.17
C SER A 128 -7.44 -8.05 -1.20
N ASP A 129 -6.34 -7.51 -1.72
CA ASP A 129 -6.24 -7.05 -3.08
C ASP A 129 -4.88 -7.47 -3.64
N VAL A 130 -4.89 -8.23 -4.74
CA VAL A 130 -3.69 -8.82 -5.31
C VAL A 130 -3.59 -8.46 -6.78
N GLN A 131 -2.62 -7.61 -7.09
CA GLN A 131 -2.45 -7.01 -8.39
C GLN A 131 -1.12 -7.40 -9.02
N ASP A 132 -1.07 -7.43 -10.34
CA ASP A 132 0.19 -7.58 -11.06
C ASP A 132 1.05 -6.34 -10.85
N TRP A 133 2.31 -6.54 -10.48
CA TRP A 133 3.21 -5.42 -10.32
C TRP A 133 3.60 -4.86 -11.68
N CYS A 134 3.17 -3.63 -11.96
CA CYS A 134 3.54 -2.89 -13.14
C CYS A 134 4.52 -1.77 -12.79
N ARG A 135 5.75 -1.90 -13.27
CA ARG A 135 6.77 -0.86 -13.14
C ARG A 135 6.45 0.30 -14.07
N HIS A 136 6.65 1.54 -13.61
CA HIS A 136 6.56 2.71 -14.47
C HIS A 136 7.49 2.56 -15.69
N PRO A 137 7.02 2.83 -16.93
CA PRO A 137 7.81 2.63 -18.14
C PRO A 137 9.01 3.57 -18.22
N ALA A 138 8.91 4.76 -17.63
CA ALA A 138 9.96 5.76 -17.55
C ALA A 138 10.13 6.22 -16.10
N PRO A 139 10.72 5.40 -15.21
CA PRO A 139 10.74 5.67 -13.77
C PRO A 139 11.63 6.85 -13.38
N ASP A 140 12.46 7.34 -14.30
CA ASP A 140 13.32 8.49 -14.14
C ASP A 140 12.81 9.66 -15.02
N ASP A 141 11.52 9.64 -15.40
CA ASP A 141 10.89 10.72 -16.19
C ASP A 141 10.76 11.98 -15.33
N GLU A 142 11.14 13.11 -15.92
CA GLU A 142 11.10 14.41 -15.27
C GLU A 142 10.30 15.37 -16.17
N HIS A 143 9.40 16.14 -15.55
CA HIS A 143 8.66 17.18 -16.26
C HIS A 143 9.33 18.55 -16.04
N PRO A 144 9.56 19.36 -17.10
CA PRO A 144 10.24 20.65 -16.97
C PRO A 144 9.40 21.72 -16.25
N LEU A 145 8.11 21.44 -15.99
CA LEU A 145 7.19 22.36 -15.35
C LEU A 145 7.52 22.47 -13.87
N VAL A 146 7.89 23.67 -13.45
CA VAL A 146 8.07 24.00 -12.04
C VAL A 146 6.69 24.26 -11.43
N ILE A 147 6.33 23.48 -10.42
CA ILE A 147 5.08 23.61 -9.69
C ILE A 147 5.33 24.12 -8.27
N GLY A 148 4.32 24.77 -7.69
CA GLY A 148 4.30 25.22 -6.31
C GLY A 148 4.05 24.10 -5.31
N PHE A 149 4.28 24.40 -4.03
CA PHE A 149 4.01 23.46 -2.94
C PHE A 149 2.52 23.48 -2.54
N PRO A 150 1.86 22.32 -2.35
CA PRO A 150 0.39 22.26 -2.27
C PRO A 150 -0.20 22.62 -0.90
N LEU A 151 0.58 22.65 0.19
CA LEU A 151 0.02 22.95 1.52
C LEU A 151 0.32 24.39 1.95
N GLY A 152 -0.75 25.15 2.15
CA GLY A 152 -0.72 26.55 2.60
C GLY A 152 -0.34 26.69 4.08
N ARG A 153 0.29 27.81 4.41
CA ARG A 153 0.60 28.18 5.81
C ARG A 153 -0.49 29.10 6.33
N SER A 154 -1.06 28.77 7.49
CA SER A 154 -2.07 29.60 8.16
C SER A 154 -1.71 29.84 9.62
N GLU A 155 -2.43 30.76 10.27
CA GLU A 155 -2.25 31.03 11.70
C GLU A 155 -2.51 29.74 12.51
N GLY A 156 -1.52 29.33 13.30
CA GLY A 156 -1.55 28.06 14.03
C GLY A 156 -1.04 26.85 13.22
N LYS A 157 -0.79 26.97 11.91
CA LYS A 157 -0.30 25.89 11.03
C LYS A 157 0.80 26.38 10.08
N PRO A 158 1.97 26.78 10.59
CA PRO A 158 3.02 27.40 9.79
C PRO A 158 3.89 26.41 8.98
N GLY A 159 3.64 25.10 9.09
CA GLY A 159 4.60 24.06 8.68
C GLY A 159 5.86 24.05 9.58
N PRO A 160 6.92 23.30 9.22
CA PRO A 160 7.07 22.46 8.03
C PRO A 160 6.15 21.23 8.04
N TRP A 161 5.91 20.66 6.86
CA TRP A 161 5.07 19.48 6.67
C TRP A 161 5.94 18.23 6.54
N LEU A 162 5.53 17.15 7.19
CA LEU A 162 6.24 15.88 7.10
C LEU A 162 5.83 15.17 5.80
N CYS A 163 6.79 14.93 4.90
CA CYS A 163 6.62 13.99 3.81
C CYS A 163 6.60 12.58 4.41
N THR A 164 5.41 11.97 4.47
CA THR A 164 5.23 10.62 5.02
C THR A 164 5.57 9.54 4.02
N GLN A 165 5.48 9.85 2.72
CA GLN A 165 5.88 8.96 1.66
C GLN A 165 6.35 9.76 0.45
N GLY A 166 7.54 9.46 -0.04
CA GLY A 166 8.07 10.07 -1.25
C GLY A 166 7.89 9.21 -2.49
N GLU A 167 8.45 9.67 -3.60
CA GLU A 167 8.51 8.93 -4.87
C GLU A 167 9.13 7.53 -4.71
N GLY A 168 8.49 6.49 -5.23
CA GLY A 168 8.97 5.11 -5.04
C GLY A 168 8.76 4.55 -3.62
N GLY A 169 8.04 5.27 -2.76
CA GLY A 169 7.73 4.86 -1.40
C GLY A 169 7.05 3.49 -1.31
N SER A 170 7.50 2.68 -0.35
CA SER A 170 7.14 1.25 -0.29
C SER A 170 5.76 0.93 0.30
N LEU A 171 4.99 1.93 0.78
CA LEU A 171 3.62 1.72 1.27
C LEU A 171 2.65 1.61 0.09
N THR A 172 2.67 2.56 -0.84
CA THR A 172 1.80 2.56 -2.02
C THR A 172 2.46 3.07 -3.30
N HIS A 173 3.49 3.92 -3.25
CA HIS A 173 4.09 4.64 -4.40
C HIS A 173 5.07 3.81 -5.25
N PHE A 174 4.84 2.51 -5.40
CA PHE A 174 5.71 1.62 -6.17
C PHE A 174 5.02 0.98 -7.38
N PHE A 175 3.80 1.43 -7.71
CA PHE A 175 3.11 1.13 -8.97
C PHE A 175 3.34 2.23 -10.01
N SER A 176 3.18 1.89 -11.28
CA SER A 176 3.24 2.87 -12.38
C SER A 176 2.31 4.08 -12.15
N GLY A 177 1.08 3.87 -11.69
CA GLY A 177 0.10 4.95 -11.58
C GLY A 177 0.41 6.00 -10.49
N ASN A 178 1.26 5.65 -9.52
CA ASN A 178 1.52 6.48 -8.34
C ASN A 178 3.01 6.54 -7.97
N LEU A 179 3.91 6.14 -8.88
CA LEU A 179 5.35 6.10 -8.61
C LEU A 179 5.86 7.47 -8.12
N HIS A 180 5.44 8.53 -8.81
CA HIS A 180 5.88 9.91 -8.58
C HIS A 180 5.01 10.66 -7.57
N ALA A 181 4.08 9.99 -6.89
CA ALA A 181 3.26 10.61 -5.86
C ALA A 181 4.10 10.95 -4.62
N VAL A 182 3.63 11.94 -3.86
CA VAL A 182 4.20 12.34 -2.57
C VAL A 182 3.06 12.59 -1.59
N ASP A 183 3.21 12.03 -0.39
CA ASP A 183 2.22 12.14 0.68
C ASP A 183 2.76 13.03 1.79
N PHE A 184 1.92 13.95 2.26
CA PHE A 184 2.25 14.83 3.37
C PHE A 184 1.29 14.64 4.53
N ARG A 185 1.83 14.54 5.75
CA ARG A 185 1.04 14.65 6.97
C ARG A 185 0.81 16.13 7.29
N CYS A 186 -0.45 16.49 7.47
CA CYS A 186 -0.90 17.81 7.88
C CYS A 186 -2.14 17.71 8.77
N ASP A 187 -2.45 18.77 9.50
CA ASP A 187 -3.60 18.82 10.41
C ASP A 187 -4.90 19.08 9.64
N GLU A 188 -6.03 18.55 10.13
CA GLU A 188 -7.35 18.82 9.55
C GLU A 188 -7.63 20.32 9.41
N GLY A 189 -8.11 20.74 8.24
CA GLY A 189 -8.31 22.15 7.89
C GLY A 189 -7.04 22.89 7.49
N THR A 190 -5.95 22.18 7.17
CA THR A 190 -4.82 22.78 6.43
C THR A 190 -5.30 23.15 5.04
N GLU A 191 -4.93 24.34 4.57
CA GLU A 191 -5.33 24.81 3.24
C GLU A 191 -4.59 24.04 2.14
N LEU A 192 -5.34 23.55 1.16
CA LEU A 192 -4.81 22.94 -0.05
C LEU A 192 -4.80 23.99 -1.17
N LEU A 193 -3.60 24.35 -1.62
CA LEU A 193 -3.36 25.33 -2.67
C LEU A 193 -3.17 24.64 -4.02
N ALA A 194 -3.62 25.31 -5.09
CA ALA A 194 -3.29 24.89 -6.44
C ALA A 194 -1.77 25.02 -6.65
N VAL A 195 -1.16 23.96 -7.20
CA VAL A 195 0.30 23.93 -7.46
C VAL A 195 0.70 24.76 -8.69
N GLY A 196 -0.26 25.25 -9.47
CA GLY A 196 -0.03 26.09 -10.64
C GLY A 196 -1.35 26.52 -11.29
N ALA A 197 -1.25 27.37 -12.31
CA ALA A 197 -2.39 27.70 -13.16
C ALA A 197 -2.83 26.48 -13.98
N GLY A 198 -4.14 26.30 -14.14
CA GLY A 198 -4.68 25.16 -14.84
C GLY A 198 -6.20 25.06 -14.72
N THR A 199 -6.74 24.02 -15.34
CA THR A 199 -8.16 23.68 -15.27
C THR A 199 -8.38 22.49 -14.35
N VAL A 200 -9.33 22.61 -13.41
CA VAL A 200 -9.80 21.45 -12.64
C VAL A 200 -10.56 20.52 -13.59
N VAL A 201 -10.08 19.30 -13.75
CA VAL A 201 -10.67 18.30 -14.67
C VAL A 201 -11.45 17.21 -13.94
N GLU A 202 -11.19 17.01 -12.65
CA GLU A 202 -11.87 16.02 -11.83
C GLU A 202 -11.91 16.48 -10.36
N VAL A 203 -13.02 16.19 -9.69
CA VAL A 203 -13.18 16.34 -8.24
C VAL A 203 -13.92 15.12 -7.72
N SER A 204 -13.38 14.49 -6.68
CA SER A 204 -14.01 13.39 -5.93
C SER A 204 -14.01 13.71 -4.44
N GLN A 205 -15.16 13.60 -3.78
CA GLN A 205 -15.32 13.97 -2.38
C GLN A 205 -16.33 13.06 -1.65
N ASP A 206 -16.17 11.75 -1.81
CA ASP A 206 -17.14 10.75 -1.31
C ASP A 206 -16.68 10.01 -0.06
N ASN A 207 -15.48 10.29 0.45
CA ASN A 207 -14.82 9.46 1.46
C ASN A 207 -14.60 10.20 2.79
N THR A 208 -14.89 9.53 3.90
CA THR A 208 -14.60 9.96 5.28
C THR A 208 -13.79 8.92 6.05
N LEU A 209 -13.41 7.83 5.39
CA LEU A 209 -12.62 6.73 5.92
C LEU A 209 -11.17 7.13 6.27
N THR A 210 -10.52 6.29 7.08
CA THR A 210 -9.11 6.44 7.47
C THR A 210 -8.47 5.10 7.83
N GLY A 211 -7.14 5.08 7.94
CA GLY A 211 -6.37 3.92 8.38
C GLY A 211 -5.91 3.01 7.25
N VAL A 212 -5.44 1.82 7.63
CA VAL A 212 -4.56 0.99 6.79
C VAL A 212 -5.23 -0.23 6.16
N ALA A 213 -6.54 -0.39 6.32
CA ALA A 213 -7.25 -1.52 5.73
C ALA A 213 -7.23 -1.48 4.19
N VAL A 214 -7.06 -2.63 3.54
CA VAL A 214 -7.05 -2.73 2.07
C VAL A 214 -8.28 -2.07 1.44
N SER A 215 -9.44 -2.25 2.05
CA SER A 215 -10.72 -1.67 1.63
C SER A 215 -10.74 -0.12 1.60
N ASN A 216 -9.78 0.51 2.28
CA ASN A 216 -9.60 1.96 2.35
C ASN A 216 -8.45 2.48 1.46
N LEU A 217 -7.42 1.67 1.17
CA LEU A 217 -6.19 2.13 0.49
C LEU A 217 -6.42 2.74 -0.90
N TYR A 218 -7.53 2.38 -1.55
CA TYR A 218 -7.87 2.86 -2.89
C TYR A 218 -9.06 3.84 -2.93
N LYS A 219 -9.40 4.41 -1.78
CA LYS A 219 -10.51 5.36 -1.64
C LYS A 219 -10.02 6.63 -0.96
N TRP A 220 -10.04 7.73 -1.70
CA TRP A 220 -9.63 9.04 -1.21
C TRP A 220 -10.48 10.13 -1.85
N ASN A 221 -10.40 11.32 -1.27
CA ASN A 221 -10.93 12.53 -1.90
C ASN A 221 -9.82 13.13 -2.76
N SER A 222 -10.14 13.62 -3.96
CA SER A 222 -9.16 14.12 -4.93
C SER A 222 -9.64 15.36 -5.66
N VAL A 223 -8.67 16.17 -6.08
CA VAL A 223 -8.85 17.22 -7.08
C VAL A 223 -7.75 17.03 -8.11
N MET A 224 -8.14 16.83 -9.37
CA MET A 224 -7.19 16.71 -10.48
C MET A 224 -7.16 18.00 -11.27
N ILE A 225 -5.96 18.55 -11.45
CA ILE A 225 -5.73 19.79 -12.20
C ILE A 225 -4.89 19.45 -13.42
N ARG A 226 -5.38 19.81 -14.61
CA ARG A 226 -4.54 19.87 -15.81
C ARG A 226 -3.89 21.24 -15.84
N LEU A 227 -2.58 21.28 -15.59
CA LEU A 227 -1.80 22.51 -15.58
C LEU A 227 -1.65 23.06 -17.00
N ASP A 228 -1.66 24.39 -17.11
CA ASP A 228 -1.42 25.07 -18.38
C ASP A 228 0.07 24.90 -18.77
N THR A 229 0.33 24.48 -20.01
CA THR A 229 1.70 24.40 -20.55
C THR A 229 1.99 25.57 -21.50
N GLU A 230 3.27 25.93 -21.70
CA GLU A 230 3.65 26.96 -22.67
C GLU A 230 3.13 26.56 -24.07
N GLY A 231 2.02 27.16 -24.49
CA GLY A 231 1.35 26.89 -25.77
C GLY A 231 -0.18 26.81 -25.69
N ASP A 232 -0.76 26.57 -24.51
CA ASP A 232 -2.22 26.39 -24.34
C ASP A 232 -3.02 27.72 -24.24
N GLY A 233 -2.33 28.86 -24.36
CA GLY A 233 -2.89 30.21 -24.19
C GLY A 233 -2.51 31.23 -25.27
N ALA A 234 -2.14 30.78 -26.48
CA ALA A 234 -1.93 31.66 -27.64
C ALA A 234 -3.22 31.86 -28.44
#